data_AF-A0A1I6FVM7-F1
#
_entry.id   AF-A0A1I6FVM7-F1
#
_cell.length_a   1.000
_cell.length_b   1.000
_cell.length_c   1.000
_cell.angle_alpha   90.00
_cell.angle_beta   90.00
_cell.angle_gamma   90.00
#
_symmetry.space_group_name_H-M   'P 1'
#
loop_
_entity.id
_entity.type
_entity.pdbx_description
1 polymer ?
#
loop_
_entity_poly.entity_id
_entity_poly.type
_entity_poly.pdbx_seq_one_letter_code
_entity_poly.pdbx_strand_id
1 'polypeptide(L)'
;MISISDKMFITKEVNSVTVAYFKKIVLRKLLMEFSFEPQSNNRAITDLFESVNYYGFDLPYEIELALFEMLWCFKNNLKKEEEITLYFWGVNQKYLYYLEGFEYDAAVGSETNFDKEFGRSLAYKIYEPNASGLEQETIEELKVLLCNFADEFDLSLVDEYTYENILEVMDMYC
;
A
#
# COMPACT_ATOMS: atom_id res chain seq x y z
N MET A 1 5.70 28.58 -11.36
CA MET A 1 6.47 27.83 -12.38
C MET A 1 7.63 27.20 -11.65
N ILE A 2 7.54 25.94 -11.29
CA ILE A 2 8.68 25.22 -10.70
C ILE A 2 9.62 24.90 -11.89
N SER A 3 10.93 25.16 -11.76
CA SER A 3 11.90 25.17 -12.85
C SER A 3 13.20 24.45 -12.47
N ILE A 4 13.75 23.67 -13.40
CA ILE A 4 15.10 23.02 -13.48
C ILE A 4 15.54 22.17 -12.26
N SER A 5 14.84 22.25 -11.13
CA SER A 5 15.28 21.77 -9.81
C SER A 5 14.16 21.12 -9.00
N ASP A 6 13.08 20.70 -9.67
CA ASP A 6 11.85 20.11 -9.10
C ASP A 6 12.06 18.75 -8.40
N LYS A 7 13.31 18.34 -8.15
CA LYS A 7 13.65 17.24 -7.22
C LYS A 7 13.54 17.76 -5.79
N MET A 8 12.31 17.95 -5.35
CA MET A 8 12.02 18.18 -3.93
C MET A 8 12.58 17.00 -3.15
N PHE A 9 13.52 17.25 -2.24
CA PHE A 9 13.99 16.23 -1.32
C PHE A 9 12.79 15.75 -0.51
N ILE A 10 12.58 14.44 -0.44
CA ILE A 10 11.57 13.87 0.44
C ILE A 10 12.09 14.06 1.86
N THR A 11 11.62 15.11 2.53
CA THR A 11 11.94 15.30 3.93
C THR A 11 11.10 14.34 4.77
N LYS A 12 11.56 14.09 6.00
CA LYS A 12 10.84 13.28 6.97
C LYS A 12 9.42 13.82 7.21
N GLU A 13 9.26 15.14 7.25
CA GLU A 13 7.98 15.81 7.47
C GLU A 13 7.02 15.57 6.30
N VAL A 14 7.49 15.76 5.06
CA VAL A 14 6.69 15.50 3.86
C VAL A 14 6.29 14.04 3.81
N ASN A 15 7.23 13.12 4.02
CA ASN A 15 6.95 11.70 4.07
C ASN A 15 5.88 11.35 5.13
N SER A 16 6.04 11.86 6.35
CA SER A 16 5.11 11.60 7.44
C SER A 16 3.69 12.09 7.15
N VAL A 17 3.55 13.28 6.55
CA VAL A 17 2.23 13.83 6.18
C VAL A 17 1.61 13.02 5.04
N THR A 18 2.40 12.66 4.03
CA THR A 18 1.94 11.86 2.89
C THR A 18 1.50 10.47 3.31
N VAL A 19 2.24 9.80 4.19
CA VAL A 19 1.86 8.48 4.74
C VAL A 19 0.61 8.58 5.61
N ALA A 20 0.46 9.65 6.41
CA ALA A 20 -0.76 9.86 7.18
C ALA A 20 -1.98 10.09 6.27
N TYR A 21 -1.79 10.81 5.15
CA TYR A 21 -2.83 10.96 4.14
C TYR A 21 -3.20 9.62 3.48
N PHE A 22 -2.19 8.80 3.13
CA PHE A 22 -2.41 7.45 2.61
C PHE A 22 -3.29 6.64 3.56
N LYS A 23 -2.92 6.53 4.85
CA LYS A 23 -3.68 5.76 5.84
C LYS A 23 -5.12 6.26 5.97
N LYS A 24 -5.30 7.58 6.11
CA LYS A 24 -6.62 8.15 6.35
C LYS A 24 -7.57 8.05 5.16
N ILE A 25 -7.05 8.18 3.94
CA ILE A 25 -7.87 8.33 2.73
C ILE A 25 -7.75 7.13 1.80
N VAL A 26 -6.54 6.78 1.39
CA VAL A 26 -6.31 5.76 0.35
C VAL A 26 -6.52 4.36 0.92
N LEU A 27 -5.92 4.07 2.07
CA LEU A 27 -6.08 2.77 2.73
C LEU A 27 -7.54 2.53 3.12
N ARG A 28 -8.22 3.53 3.68
CA ARG A 28 -9.65 3.41 4.00
C ARG A 28 -10.49 3.07 2.78
N LYS A 29 -10.25 3.69 1.62
CA LYS A 29 -10.97 3.34 0.38
C LYS A 29 -10.69 1.89 -0.03
N LEU A 30 -9.43 1.47 0.00
CA LEU A 30 -9.05 0.11 -0.36
C LEU A 30 -9.74 -0.91 0.55
N LEU A 31 -9.68 -0.70 1.86
CA LEU A 31 -10.30 -1.60 2.84
C LEU A 31 -11.82 -1.66 2.65
N MET A 32 -12.47 -0.52 2.41
CA MET A 32 -13.92 -0.49 2.12
C MET A 32 -14.27 -1.26 0.84
N GLU A 33 -13.50 -1.10 -0.23
CA GLU A 33 -13.72 -1.78 -1.52
C GLU A 33 -13.44 -3.29 -1.41
N PHE A 34 -12.44 -3.67 -0.62
CA PHE A 34 -12.10 -5.05 -0.35
C PHE A 34 -13.16 -5.75 0.51
N SER A 35 -13.60 -5.12 1.60
CA SER A 35 -14.45 -5.77 2.59
C SER A 35 -15.93 -5.77 2.23
N PHE A 36 -16.44 -4.79 1.47
CA PHE A 36 -17.89 -4.62 1.29
C PHE A 36 -18.33 -4.48 -0.16
N GLU A 37 -19.51 -5.05 -0.47
CA GLU A 37 -20.09 -4.92 -1.80
C GLU A 37 -20.56 -3.47 -2.11
N PRO A 38 -20.28 -2.94 -3.33
CA PRO A 38 -20.49 -1.54 -3.69
C PRO A 38 -21.96 -1.04 -3.69
N GLN A 39 -22.96 -1.92 -3.54
CA GLN A 39 -24.38 -1.55 -3.52
C GLN A 39 -25.17 -2.09 -2.34
N SER A 40 -24.51 -2.65 -1.32
CA SER A 40 -25.25 -3.23 -0.21
C SER A 40 -25.68 -2.15 0.79
N ASN A 41 -26.96 -1.77 0.74
CA ASN A 41 -27.67 -1.26 1.93
C ASN A 41 -27.65 -2.29 3.09
N ASN A 42 -27.16 -3.51 2.83
CA ASN A 42 -27.23 -4.68 3.68
C ASN A 42 -25.89 -5.06 4.35
N ARG A 43 -24.85 -4.20 4.33
CA ARG A 43 -23.59 -4.49 5.06
C ARG A 43 -22.93 -5.81 4.59
N ALA A 44 -23.12 -6.18 3.33
CA ALA A 44 -22.69 -7.48 2.81
C ALA A 44 -21.18 -7.49 2.61
N ILE A 45 -20.55 -8.54 3.13
CA ILE A 45 -19.13 -8.81 2.99
C ILE A 45 -18.87 -9.37 1.58
N THR A 46 -17.72 -9.05 0.98
CA THR A 46 -17.35 -9.60 -0.33
C THR A 46 -16.89 -11.05 -0.23
N ASP A 47 -17.22 -11.85 -1.25
CA ASP A 47 -16.70 -13.21 -1.41
C ASP A 47 -15.16 -13.24 -1.43
N LEU A 48 -14.52 -12.19 -1.97
CA LEU A 48 -13.07 -12.07 -2.03
C LEU A 48 -12.47 -11.92 -0.62
N PHE A 49 -13.08 -11.12 0.24
CA PHE A 49 -12.63 -10.96 1.63
C PHE A 49 -12.76 -12.26 2.41
N GLU A 50 -13.91 -12.94 2.32
CA GLU A 50 -14.12 -14.24 2.95
C GLU A 50 -13.12 -15.28 2.46
N SER A 51 -12.88 -15.31 1.14
CA SER A 51 -11.92 -16.23 0.54
C SER A 51 -10.50 -15.98 1.04
N VAL A 52 -10.07 -14.71 1.08
CA VAL A 52 -8.73 -14.36 1.59
C VAL A 52 -8.62 -14.68 3.09
N ASN A 53 -9.65 -14.43 3.90
CA ASN A 53 -9.67 -14.82 5.31
C ASN A 53 -9.57 -16.35 5.49
N TYR A 54 -10.28 -17.12 4.67
CA TYR A 54 -10.30 -18.58 4.78
C TYR A 54 -8.93 -19.22 4.44
N TYR A 55 -8.28 -18.73 3.37
CA TYR A 55 -7.02 -19.28 2.88
C TYR A 55 -5.77 -18.62 3.48
N GLY A 56 -5.91 -17.41 4.03
CA GLY A 56 -4.80 -16.59 4.53
C GLY A 56 -3.78 -16.28 3.43
N PHE A 57 -2.50 -16.56 3.71
CA PHE A 57 -1.40 -16.35 2.75
C PHE A 57 -1.26 -17.45 1.67
N ASP A 58 -1.89 -18.61 1.84
CA ASP A 58 -1.79 -19.74 0.90
C ASP A 58 -2.97 -19.72 -0.09
N LEU A 59 -3.12 -18.59 -0.78
CA LEU A 59 -4.25 -18.34 -1.69
C LEU A 59 -4.18 -19.27 -2.91
N PRO A 60 -5.29 -19.93 -3.28
CA PRO A 60 -5.44 -20.55 -4.59
C PRO A 60 -5.23 -19.54 -5.71
N TYR A 61 -4.70 -20.01 -6.85
CA TYR A 61 -4.34 -19.17 -7.99
C TYR A 61 -5.48 -18.24 -8.44
N GLU A 62 -6.71 -18.73 -8.47
CA GLU A 62 -7.88 -17.96 -8.90
C GLU A 62 -8.21 -16.81 -7.94
N ILE A 63 -8.05 -17.02 -6.63
CA ILE A 63 -8.30 -16.01 -5.60
C ILE A 63 -7.16 -14.99 -5.58
N GLU A 64 -5.93 -15.47 -5.70
CA GLU A 64 -4.76 -14.60 -5.83
C GLU A 64 -4.88 -13.69 -7.06
N LEU A 65 -5.28 -14.24 -8.20
CA LEU A 65 -5.51 -13.47 -9.43
C LEU A 65 -6.61 -12.42 -9.24
N ALA A 66 -7.75 -12.78 -8.65
CA ALA A 66 -8.84 -11.85 -8.37
C ALA A 66 -8.41 -10.72 -7.42
N LEU A 67 -7.59 -11.03 -6.42
CA LEU A 67 -7.03 -10.05 -5.50
C LEU A 67 -6.11 -9.07 -6.22
N PHE A 68 -5.21 -9.56 -7.08
CA PHE A 68 -4.37 -8.70 -7.90
C PHE A 68 -5.18 -7.84 -8.86
N GLU A 69 -6.16 -8.41 -9.56
CA GLU A 69 -7.04 -7.67 -10.45
C GLU A 69 -7.75 -6.53 -9.71
N MET A 70 -8.29 -6.79 -8.52
CA MET A 70 -8.89 -5.76 -7.68
C MET A 70 -7.89 -4.66 -7.31
N LEU A 71 -6.68 -5.02 -6.85
CA LEU A 71 -5.63 -4.06 -6.51
C LEU A 71 -5.21 -3.18 -7.69
N TRP A 72 -5.09 -3.76 -8.87
CA TRP A 72 -4.78 -3.02 -10.10
C TRP A 72 -5.92 -2.10 -10.52
N CYS A 73 -7.17 -2.57 -10.44
CA CYS A 73 -8.35 -1.74 -10.68
C CYS A 73 -8.42 -0.58 -9.69
N PHE A 74 -8.22 -0.84 -8.40
CA PHE A 74 -8.15 0.18 -7.35
C PHE A 74 -7.10 1.24 -7.67
N LYS A 75 -5.85 0.83 -7.92
CA LYS A 75 -4.74 1.73 -8.26
C LYS A 75 -5.06 2.60 -9.47
N ASN A 76 -5.59 2.01 -10.54
CA ASN A 76 -5.92 2.71 -11.78
C ASN A 76 -7.09 3.70 -11.62
N ASN A 77 -7.92 3.53 -10.60
CA ASN A 77 -9.02 4.43 -10.27
C ASN A 77 -8.65 5.53 -9.26
N LEU A 78 -7.43 5.51 -8.71
CA LEU A 78 -6.96 6.54 -7.80
C LEU A 78 -6.79 7.89 -8.51
N LYS A 79 -7.04 8.97 -7.77
CA LYS A 79 -6.61 10.31 -8.22
C LYS A 79 -5.09 10.38 -8.19
N LYS A 80 -4.52 11.27 -8.99
CA LYS A 80 -3.07 11.45 -9.07
C LYS A 80 -2.41 11.69 -7.70
N GLU A 81 -3.03 12.49 -6.83
CA GLU A 81 -2.50 12.75 -5.49
C GLU A 81 -2.53 11.49 -4.61
N GLU A 82 -3.59 10.69 -4.74
CA GLU A 82 -3.77 9.43 -4.00
C GLU A 82 -2.76 8.38 -4.48
N GLU A 83 -2.57 8.26 -5.80
CA GLU A 83 -1.56 7.40 -6.41
C GLU A 83 -0.14 7.77 -5.95
N ILE A 84 0.19 9.07 -5.92
CA ILE A 84 1.48 9.52 -5.38
C ILE A 84 1.64 9.09 -3.92
N THR A 85 0.61 9.28 -3.09
CA THR A 85 0.69 8.88 -1.68
C THR A 85 0.83 7.38 -1.47
N LEU A 86 0.25 6.57 -2.38
CA LEU A 86 0.41 5.12 -2.41
C LEU A 86 1.89 4.74 -2.67
N TYR A 87 2.56 5.38 -3.61
CA TYR A 87 3.98 5.08 -3.87
C TYR A 87 4.91 5.55 -2.75
N PHE A 88 4.59 6.66 -2.07
CA PHE A 88 5.29 7.04 -0.84
C PHE A 88 5.14 5.94 0.22
N TRP A 89 3.94 5.40 0.41
CA TRP A 89 3.73 4.28 1.33
C TRP A 89 4.51 3.04 0.91
N GLY A 90 4.50 2.66 -0.37
CA GLY A 90 5.26 1.51 -0.90
C GLY A 90 6.77 1.64 -0.65
N VAL A 91 7.34 2.83 -0.87
CA VAL A 91 8.75 3.11 -0.52
C VAL A 91 9.02 2.94 0.97
N ASN A 92 8.09 3.36 1.85
CA ASN A 92 8.28 3.18 3.29
C ASN A 92 8.29 1.70 3.70
N GLN A 93 7.43 0.87 3.10
CA GLN A 93 7.42 -0.57 3.38
C GLN A 93 8.75 -1.24 2.99
N LYS A 94 9.32 -0.83 1.86
CA LYS A 94 10.57 -1.37 1.33
C LYS A 94 11.82 -0.59 1.77
N TYR A 95 11.70 0.39 2.66
CA TYR A 95 12.80 1.31 2.99
C TYR A 95 14.07 0.57 3.45
N LEU A 96 13.93 -0.36 4.40
CA LEU A 96 15.06 -1.11 4.93
C LEU A 96 15.70 -2.00 3.85
N TYR A 97 14.87 -2.65 3.02
CA TYR A 97 15.35 -3.45 1.90
C TYR A 97 16.17 -2.61 0.90
N TYR A 98 15.70 -1.41 0.58
CA TYR A 98 16.45 -0.51 -0.29
C TYR A 98 17.72 0.03 0.35
N LEU A 99 17.69 0.32 1.67
CA LEU A 99 18.86 0.78 2.40
C LEU A 99 19.95 -0.29 2.39
N GLU A 100 19.62 -1.53 2.75
CA GLU A 100 20.55 -2.66 2.76
C GLU A 100 21.16 -2.91 1.37
N GLY A 101 20.34 -2.91 0.32
CA GLY A 101 20.82 -3.05 -1.06
C GLY A 101 21.75 -1.90 -1.48
N PHE A 102 21.42 -0.67 -1.08
CA PHE A 102 22.22 0.50 -1.41
C PHE A 102 23.56 0.53 -0.64
N GLU A 103 23.58 0.10 0.62
CA GLU A 103 24.80 -0.03 1.43
C GLU A 103 25.75 -1.08 0.86
N TYR A 104 25.23 -2.19 0.34
CA TYR A 104 26.03 -3.23 -0.31
C TYR A 104 26.71 -2.73 -1.60
N ASP A 105 26.02 -1.93 -2.39
CA ASP A 105 26.51 -1.40 -3.67
C ASP A 105 27.36 -0.13 -3.54
N ALA A 106 27.28 0.57 -2.40
CA ALA A 106 27.96 1.84 -2.20
C ALA A 106 29.49 1.66 -2.03
N ALA A 107 30.25 2.09 -3.04
CA ALA A 107 31.70 2.29 -2.90
C ALA A 107 31.98 3.40 -1.87
N VAL A 108 32.79 3.08 -0.86
CA VAL A 108 33.18 3.92 0.28
C VAL A 108 33.30 5.41 -0.08
N GLY A 109 32.23 6.18 0.16
CA GLY A 109 32.14 7.62 0.01
C GLY A 109 31.95 8.32 1.36
N SER A 110 31.88 9.65 1.37
CA SER A 110 31.49 10.40 2.59
C SER A 110 30.01 10.20 2.90
N GLU A 111 29.63 10.16 4.19
CA GLU A 111 28.24 10.02 4.66
C GLU A 111 27.29 11.03 3.99
N THR A 112 27.74 12.28 3.81
CA THR A 112 26.93 13.33 3.16
C THR A 112 26.63 13.05 1.68
N ASN A 113 27.50 12.32 0.98
CA ASN A 113 27.22 11.88 -0.39
C ASN A 113 26.31 10.66 -0.39
N PHE A 114 26.44 9.79 0.60
CA PHE A 114 25.59 8.61 0.74
C PHE A 114 24.11 9.02 0.91
N ASP A 115 23.78 9.85 1.90
CA ASP A 115 22.41 10.28 2.18
C ASP A 115 21.75 10.96 0.97
N LYS A 116 22.55 11.75 0.25
CA LYS A 116 22.09 12.49 -0.92
C LYS A 116 21.78 11.56 -2.09
N GLU A 117 22.66 10.59 -2.38
CA GLU A 117 22.46 9.64 -3.47
C GLU A 117 21.36 8.62 -3.13
N PHE A 118 21.29 8.16 -1.89
CA PHE A 118 20.20 7.30 -1.43
C PHE A 118 18.85 8.01 -1.52
N GLY A 119 18.76 9.25 -1.02
CA GLY A 119 17.55 10.06 -1.14
C GLY A 119 17.13 10.31 -2.59
N ARG A 120 18.10 10.46 -3.51
CA ARG A 120 17.82 10.56 -4.95
C ARG A 120 17.30 9.26 -5.55
N SER A 121 17.81 8.11 -5.10
CA SER A 121 17.33 6.78 -5.50
C SER A 121 15.87 6.58 -5.09
N LEU A 122 15.53 6.90 -3.84
CA LEU A 122 14.15 6.82 -3.35
C LEU A 122 13.22 7.78 -4.10
N ALA A 123 13.67 9.02 -4.35
CA ALA A 123 12.90 9.98 -5.13
C ALA A 123 12.65 9.48 -6.57
N TYR A 124 13.66 8.88 -7.21
CA TYR A 124 13.51 8.29 -8.53
C TYR A 124 12.43 7.19 -8.54
N LYS A 125 12.39 6.33 -7.52
CA LYS A 125 11.35 5.30 -7.39
C LYS A 125 9.93 5.89 -7.37
N ILE A 126 9.73 7.00 -6.68
CA ILE A 126 8.41 7.66 -6.59
C ILE A 126 8.04 8.40 -7.89
N TYR A 127 9.01 9.02 -8.56
CA TYR A 127 8.75 9.76 -9.81
C TYR A 127 8.58 8.84 -11.02
N GLU A 128 9.25 7.69 -11.03
CA GLU A 128 9.25 6.72 -12.14
C GLU A 128 8.91 5.30 -11.64
N PRO A 129 7.73 5.09 -11.02
CA PRO A 129 7.40 3.86 -10.29
C PRO A 129 7.42 2.60 -11.17
N ASN A 130 7.04 2.72 -12.43
CA ASN A 130 7.01 1.59 -13.36
C ASN A 130 8.43 1.20 -13.79
N ALA A 131 9.27 2.19 -14.10
CA ALA A 131 10.65 1.96 -14.52
C ALA A 131 11.54 1.48 -13.36
N SER A 132 11.21 1.87 -12.13
CA SER A 132 11.95 1.49 -10.93
C SER A 132 11.47 0.19 -10.27
N GLY A 133 10.43 -0.44 -10.82
CA GLY A 133 9.76 -1.62 -10.24
C GLY A 133 8.89 -1.34 -9.01
N LEU A 134 8.78 -0.07 -8.57
CA LEU A 134 8.04 0.28 -7.36
C LEU A 134 6.54 -0.01 -7.49
N GLU A 135 5.97 0.13 -8.68
CA GLU A 135 4.54 -0.14 -8.93
C GLU A 135 4.17 -1.57 -8.53
N GLN A 136 4.86 -2.56 -9.11
CA GLN A 136 4.66 -3.97 -8.76
C GLN A 136 4.95 -4.22 -7.27
N GLU A 137 6.09 -3.73 -6.76
CA GLU A 137 6.47 -3.88 -5.35
C GLU A 137 5.38 -3.35 -4.41
N THR A 138 4.73 -2.24 -4.77
CA THR A 138 3.66 -1.62 -3.99
C THR A 138 2.37 -2.46 -4.03
N ILE A 139 2.01 -3.03 -5.19
CA ILE A 139 0.85 -3.92 -5.32
C ILE A 139 1.05 -5.19 -4.49
N GLU A 140 2.26 -5.77 -4.48
CA GLU A 140 2.59 -6.92 -3.62
C GLU A 140 2.44 -6.57 -2.13
N GLU A 141 2.92 -5.40 -1.71
CA GLU A 141 2.76 -4.96 -0.32
C GLU A 141 1.29 -4.72 0.04
N LEU A 142 0.47 -4.20 -0.88
CA LEU A 142 -0.98 -4.07 -0.64
C LEU A 142 -1.64 -5.45 -0.49
N LYS A 143 -1.25 -6.44 -1.30
CA LYS A 143 -1.73 -7.83 -1.14
C LYS A 143 -1.41 -8.35 0.26
N VAL A 144 -0.15 -8.20 0.70
CA VAL A 144 0.27 -8.62 2.05
C VAL A 144 -0.54 -7.91 3.13
N LEU A 145 -0.79 -6.60 2.96
CA LEU A 145 -1.63 -5.83 3.88
C LEU A 145 -3.05 -6.39 3.95
N LEU A 146 -3.66 -6.71 2.81
CA LEU A 146 -5.03 -7.23 2.77
C LEU A 146 -5.15 -8.63 3.37
N CYS A 147 -4.16 -9.50 3.16
CA CYS A 147 -4.07 -10.79 3.83
C CYS A 147 -3.98 -10.61 5.36
N ASN A 148 -3.06 -9.77 5.84
CA ASN A 148 -2.93 -9.48 7.27
C ASN A 148 -4.23 -8.93 7.86
N PHE A 149 -4.87 -7.99 7.15
CA PHE A 149 -6.14 -7.42 7.58
C PHE A 149 -7.24 -8.49 7.65
N ALA A 150 -7.34 -9.36 6.66
CA ALA A 150 -8.29 -10.47 6.68
C ALA A 150 -8.02 -11.45 7.83
N ASP A 151 -6.76 -11.75 8.13
CA ASP A 151 -6.37 -12.65 9.21
C ASP A 151 -6.75 -12.14 10.63
N GLU A 152 -7.13 -10.86 10.78
CA GLU A 152 -7.60 -10.32 12.07
C GLU A 152 -9.01 -10.77 12.45
N PHE A 153 -9.74 -11.38 11.52
CA PHE A 153 -11.14 -11.75 11.71
C PHE A 153 -11.34 -13.26 11.76
N ASP A 154 -12.32 -13.69 12.55
CA ASP A 154 -12.91 -15.01 12.43
C ASP A 154 -14.22 -14.88 11.64
N LEU A 155 -14.16 -15.11 10.32
CA LEU A 155 -15.33 -15.07 9.44
C LEU A 155 -16.03 -16.43 9.31
N SER A 156 -15.71 -17.41 10.18
CA SER A 156 -16.41 -18.70 10.18
C SER A 156 -17.90 -18.57 10.51
N LEU A 157 -18.28 -17.50 11.19
CA LEU A 157 -19.66 -17.12 11.51
C LEU A 157 -19.84 -15.62 11.25
N VAL A 158 -20.34 -15.27 10.06
CA VAL A 158 -20.75 -13.90 9.75
C VAL A 158 -22.10 -13.62 10.40
N ASP A 159 -22.14 -12.63 11.30
CA ASP A 159 -23.33 -12.19 12.01
C ASP A 159 -23.54 -10.67 11.92
N GLU A 160 -24.54 -10.15 12.64
CA GLU A 160 -24.88 -8.72 12.61
C GLU A 160 -23.77 -7.80 13.14
N TYR A 161 -22.83 -8.32 13.94
CA TYR A 161 -21.72 -7.59 14.53
C TYR A 161 -20.46 -7.63 13.65
N THR A 162 -20.33 -8.58 12.73
CA THR A 162 -19.15 -8.71 11.86
C THR A 162 -18.86 -7.43 11.10
N TYR A 163 -19.90 -6.76 10.60
CA TYR A 163 -19.77 -5.46 9.92
C TYR A 163 -19.15 -4.38 10.82
N GLU A 164 -19.64 -4.28 12.07
CA GLU A 164 -19.19 -3.27 13.03
C GLU A 164 -17.76 -3.56 13.47
N ASN A 165 -17.43 -4.82 13.72
CA ASN A 165 -16.06 -5.26 14.03
C ASN A 165 -15.09 -4.93 12.89
N ILE A 166 -15.48 -5.18 11.63
CA ILE A 166 -14.66 -4.83 10.47
C ILE A 166 -14.35 -3.33 10.44
N LEU A 167 -15.36 -2.48 10.67
CA LEU A 167 -15.16 -1.02 10.71
C LEU A 167 -14.26 -0.58 11.88
N GLU A 168 -14.40 -1.18 13.05
CA GLU A 168 -13.55 -0.88 14.22
C GLU A 168 -12.08 -1.21 13.95
N VAL A 169 -11.81 -2.38 13.37
CA VAL A 169 -10.45 -2.79 12.98
C VAL A 169 -9.92 -1.89 11.85
N MET A 170 -10.73 -1.53 10.86
CA MET A 170 -10.33 -0.58 9.81
C MET A 170 -9.89 0.77 10.41
N ASP A 171 -10.58 1.26 11.44
CA ASP A 171 -10.22 2.50 12.14
C ASP A 171 -8.89 2.39 12.92
N MET A 172 -8.42 1.18 13.25
CA MET A 172 -7.09 0.97 13.82
C MET A 172 -5.97 1.01 12.76
N TYR A 173 -6.28 0.63 11.52
CA TYR A 173 -5.35 0.68 10.38
C TYR A 173 -5.16 2.10 9.82
N CYS A 174 -6.23 2.90 9.83
CA CYS A 174 -6.35 4.19 9.13
C CYS A 174 -6.05 5.41 10.03
#